data_AF-A0A6M2CIW8-F1
#
_entry.id   AF-A0A6M2CIW8-F1
#
_cell.length_a   1.000
_cell.length_b   1.000
_cell.length_c   1.000
_cell.angle_alpha   90.00
_cell.angle_beta   90.00
_cell.angle_gamma   90.00
#
_symmetry.space_group_name_H-M   'P 1'
#
loop_
_entity.id
_entity.type
_entity.pdbx_description
1 polymer ?
#
loop_
_entity_poly.entity_id
_entity_poly.type
_entity_poly.pdbx_seq_one_letter_code
_entity_poly.pdbx_strand_id
1 'polypeptide(L)'
;TAGVITKCIMKTKCQDCMDALTGPSEDENPGLAALTLHKDRGGLLYPRGTLFSFVKTLEGMFTEHFSKKELHADSILDVLSLVRAKCTRQIGCSEHSARLTKDVISFYITTRLHFFAKSINSEKLDKRKSVTHR
;
A
#
# COMPACT_ATOMS: atom_id res chain seq x y z
N THR A 1 -3.46 0.67 -4.88
CA THR A 1 -2.66 1.08 -3.71
C THR A 1 -1.36 1.75 -4.11
N ALA A 2 -0.55 1.14 -5.00
CA ALA A 2 0.72 1.73 -5.44
C ALA A 2 0.59 3.15 -6.03
N GLY A 3 -0.39 3.41 -6.90
CA GLY A 3 -0.64 4.77 -7.44
C GLY A 3 -1.14 5.82 -6.43
N VAL A 4 -1.55 5.42 -5.22
CA VAL A 4 -1.84 6.37 -4.13
C VAL A 4 -0.59 6.64 -3.31
N ILE A 5 0.29 5.64 -3.20
CA ILE A 5 1.59 5.75 -2.56
C ILE A 5 2.54 6.65 -3.35
N THR A 6 2.44 6.67 -4.69
CA THR A 6 3.18 7.64 -5.51
C THR A 6 2.85 9.08 -5.14
N LYS A 7 1.61 9.39 -4.74
CA LYS A 7 1.25 10.72 -4.19
C LYS A 7 1.95 11.02 -2.86
N CYS A 8 2.27 10.03 -2.04
CA CYS A 8 3.07 10.24 -0.83
C CYS A 8 4.50 10.67 -1.18
N ILE A 9 5.07 10.10 -2.24
CA ILE A 9 6.42 10.43 -2.72
C ILE A 9 6.47 11.87 -3.24
N MET A 10 5.45 12.32 -3.99
CA MET A 10 5.38 13.70 -4.49
C MET A 10 5.43 14.77 -3.39
N LYS A 11 5.00 14.43 -2.15
CA LYS A 11 5.07 15.37 -1.02
C LYS A 11 6.51 15.68 -0.59
N THR A 12 7.47 14.83 -0.95
CA THR A 12 8.90 15.08 -0.67
C THR A 12 9.45 16.23 -1.50
N LYS A 13 8.86 16.51 -2.69
CA LYS A 13 9.38 17.44 -3.69
C LYS A 13 10.85 17.18 -4.07
N CYS A 14 11.35 15.96 -3.85
CA CYS A 14 12.71 15.56 -4.13
C CYS A 14 12.75 14.83 -5.48
N GLN A 15 13.50 15.39 -6.44
CA GLN A 15 13.58 14.83 -7.80
C GLN A 15 14.21 13.43 -7.78
N ASP A 16 15.29 13.23 -7.03
CA ASP A 16 15.95 11.92 -6.91
C ASP A 16 14.99 10.84 -6.40
N CYS A 17 14.09 11.17 -5.46
CA CYS A 17 13.10 10.22 -4.96
C CYS A 17 12.01 9.94 -6.00
N MET A 18 11.58 10.95 -6.75
CA MET A 18 10.61 10.78 -7.83
C MET A 18 11.21 9.92 -8.94
N ASP A 19 12.43 10.20 -9.38
CA ASP A 19 13.10 9.43 -10.43
C ASP A 19 13.44 8.02 -9.96
N ALA A 20 13.80 7.82 -8.68
CA ALA A 20 14.10 6.47 -8.17
C ALA A 20 12.86 5.57 -8.05
N LEU A 21 11.67 6.14 -7.83
CA LEU A 21 10.48 5.40 -7.41
C LEU A 21 9.29 5.52 -8.36
N THR A 22 9.32 6.47 -9.29
CA THR A 22 8.25 6.74 -10.25
C THR A 22 8.81 6.93 -11.66
N GLY A 23 8.02 6.62 -12.68
CA GLY A 23 8.42 6.74 -14.09
C GLY A 23 7.34 7.42 -14.94
N PRO A 24 7.72 8.00 -16.10
CA PRO A 24 6.82 8.75 -16.98
C PRO A 24 5.88 7.88 -17.83
N SER A 25 6.19 6.60 -18.06
CA SER A 25 5.39 5.72 -18.93
C SER A 25 5.59 4.23 -18.60
N GLU A 26 4.80 3.38 -19.27
CA GLU A 26 4.78 1.91 -19.22
C GLU A 26 6.13 1.23 -19.47
N ASP A 27 7.09 1.93 -20.10
CA ASP A 27 8.27 1.33 -20.74
C ASP A 27 9.20 0.56 -19.81
N GLU A 28 9.16 0.84 -18.50
CA GLU A 28 10.01 0.12 -17.55
C GLU A 28 9.39 -1.17 -17.01
N ASN A 29 8.06 -1.37 -17.08
CA ASN A 29 7.39 -2.59 -16.59
C ASN A 29 5.88 -2.67 -16.97
N PRO A 30 5.53 -3.00 -18.22
CA PRO A 30 4.15 -2.96 -18.72
C PRO A 30 3.18 -3.89 -17.95
N GLY A 31 3.68 -4.95 -17.31
CA GLY A 31 2.86 -5.86 -16.50
C GLY A 31 2.52 -5.35 -15.10
N LEU A 32 3.31 -4.47 -14.51
CA LEU A 32 3.17 -4.08 -13.09
C LEU A 32 2.09 -3.01 -12.87
N ALA A 33 1.70 -2.30 -13.92
CA ALA A 33 0.78 -1.18 -13.85
C ALA A 33 -0.40 -1.26 -14.83
N ALA A 34 -0.69 -2.44 -15.39
CA ALA A 34 -1.75 -2.64 -16.40
C ALA A 34 -3.12 -2.08 -15.96
N LEU A 35 -3.51 -2.24 -14.70
CA LEU A 35 -4.77 -1.68 -14.19
C LEU A 35 -4.72 -0.14 -14.08
N THR A 36 -3.59 0.41 -13.66
CA THR A 36 -3.37 1.87 -13.62
C THR A 36 -3.52 2.43 -15.02
N LEU A 37 -2.88 1.80 -16.01
CA LEU A 37 -2.96 2.17 -17.42
C LEU A 37 -4.41 2.18 -17.93
N HIS A 38 -5.14 1.08 -17.75
CA HIS A 38 -6.53 0.99 -18.19
C HIS A 38 -7.47 2.01 -17.55
N LYS A 39 -7.09 2.59 -16.41
CA LYS A 39 -7.89 3.57 -15.67
C LYS A 39 -7.30 4.98 -15.70
N ASP A 40 -6.12 5.15 -16.30
CA ASP A 40 -5.44 6.44 -16.36
C ASP A 40 -6.17 7.37 -17.33
N ARG A 41 -6.21 8.64 -16.95
CA ARG A 41 -6.76 9.73 -17.76
C ARG A 41 -5.69 10.80 -18.02
N GLY A 42 -4.41 10.39 -18.02
CA GLY A 42 -3.25 11.23 -18.29
C GLY A 42 -2.68 11.93 -17.06
N GLY A 43 -2.87 11.39 -15.85
CA GLY A 43 -2.47 12.08 -14.61
C GLY A 43 -1.95 11.16 -13.49
N LEU A 44 -1.81 9.86 -13.75
CA LEU A 44 -1.28 8.93 -12.76
C LEU A 44 0.21 8.71 -12.94
N LEU A 45 0.93 8.68 -11.82
CA LEU A 45 2.34 8.29 -11.80
C LEU A 45 2.45 6.76 -11.72
N TYR A 46 3.36 6.22 -12.53
CA TYR A 46 3.63 4.79 -12.59
C TYR A 46 4.73 4.43 -11.58
N PRO A 47 4.49 3.47 -10.68
CA PRO A 47 5.50 3.04 -9.72
C PRO A 47 6.64 2.30 -10.46
N ARG A 48 7.89 2.65 -10.18
CA ARG A 48 9.04 1.84 -10.60
C ARG A 48 9.07 0.50 -9.86
N GLY A 49 9.83 -0.46 -10.41
CA GLY A 49 9.97 -1.81 -9.86
C GLY A 49 10.35 -1.83 -8.37
N THR A 50 11.19 -0.89 -7.92
CA THR A 50 11.56 -0.73 -6.50
C THR A 50 10.36 -0.43 -5.61
N LEU A 51 9.53 0.55 -5.98
CA LEU A 51 8.34 0.90 -5.20
C LEU A 51 7.29 -0.21 -5.27
N PHE A 52 7.08 -0.79 -6.45
CA PHE A 52 6.15 -1.91 -6.62
C PHE A 52 6.54 -3.10 -5.74
N SER A 53 7.80 -3.51 -5.78
CA SER A 53 8.34 -4.61 -4.97
C SER A 53 8.17 -4.32 -3.48
N PHE A 54 8.46 -3.10 -3.05
CA PHE A 54 8.28 -2.69 -1.66
C PHE A 54 6.81 -2.82 -1.20
N VAL A 55 5.86 -2.29 -1.99
CA VAL A 55 4.43 -2.40 -1.69
C VAL A 55 3.95 -3.85 -1.71
N LYS A 56 4.46 -4.67 -2.64
CA LYS A 56 4.15 -6.11 -2.71
C LYS A 56 4.64 -6.85 -1.46
N THR A 57 5.81 -6.51 -0.93
CA THR A 57 6.30 -7.04 0.35
C THR A 57 5.37 -6.67 1.49
N LEU A 58 4.95 -5.40 1.59
CA LEU A 58 4.01 -4.97 2.64
C LEU A 58 2.67 -5.69 2.54
N GLU A 59 2.14 -5.92 1.33
CA GLU A 59 0.91 -6.69 1.11
C GLU A 59 1.07 -8.15 1.52
N GLY A 60 2.20 -8.77 1.21
CA GLY A 60 2.51 -10.12 1.67
C GLY A 60 2.50 -10.24 3.19
N MET A 61 3.11 -9.28 3.89
CA MET A 61 3.14 -9.24 5.36
C MET A 61 1.77 -9.00 5.97
N PHE A 62 0.99 -8.07 5.39
CA PHE A 62 -0.38 -7.79 5.82
C PHE A 62 -1.26 -9.04 5.66
N THR A 63 -1.17 -9.70 4.51
CA THR A 63 -1.94 -10.93 4.19
C THR A 63 -1.52 -12.08 5.10
N GLU A 64 -0.22 -12.28 5.32
CA GLU A 64 0.29 -13.31 6.24
C GLU A 64 -0.31 -13.12 7.64
N HIS A 65 -0.36 -11.88 8.12
CA HIS A 65 -0.90 -11.56 9.44
C HIS A 65 -2.40 -11.89 9.56
N PHE A 66 -3.23 -11.34 8.66
CA PHE A 66 -4.68 -11.48 8.74
C PHE A 66 -5.22 -12.79 8.16
N SER A 67 -4.39 -13.61 7.50
CA SER A 67 -4.75 -14.99 7.16
C SER A 67 -4.79 -15.92 8.37
N LYS A 68 -4.07 -15.57 9.45
CA LYS A 68 -3.91 -16.38 10.66
C LYS A 68 -4.62 -15.80 11.88
N LYS A 69 -4.92 -14.49 11.87
CA LYS A 69 -5.45 -13.74 13.00
C LYS A 69 -6.71 -12.99 12.62
N GLU A 70 -7.66 -12.95 13.54
CA GLU A 70 -8.84 -12.10 13.41
C GLU A 70 -8.50 -10.62 13.61
N LEU A 71 -9.35 -9.74 13.09
CA LEU A 71 -9.24 -8.31 13.34
C LEU A 71 -9.63 -7.98 14.79
N HIS A 72 -8.75 -7.29 15.50
CA HIS A 72 -8.94 -6.80 16.86
C HIS A 72 -8.42 -5.37 17.03
N ALA A 73 -8.66 -4.77 18.21
CA ALA A 73 -8.31 -3.38 18.49
C ALA A 73 -6.81 -3.08 18.28
N ASP A 74 -5.96 -4.02 18.66
CA ASP A 74 -4.49 -3.87 18.57
C ASP A 74 -3.87 -4.36 17.26
N SER A 75 -4.67 -4.79 16.26
CA SER A 75 -4.12 -5.39 15.04
C SER A 75 -3.19 -4.44 14.29
N ILE A 76 -3.37 -3.12 14.42
CA ILE A 76 -2.46 -2.14 13.83
C ILE A 76 -1.05 -2.21 14.46
N LEU A 77 -0.97 -2.38 15.78
CA LEU A 77 0.30 -2.46 16.51
C LEU A 77 1.03 -3.75 16.19
N ASP A 78 0.28 -4.85 16.10
CA ASP A 78 0.78 -6.16 15.70
C ASP A 78 1.40 -6.13 14.29
N VAL A 79 0.68 -5.54 13.33
CA VAL A 79 1.15 -5.43 11.95
C VAL A 79 2.37 -4.50 11.86
N LEU A 80 2.38 -3.38 12.58
CA LEU A 80 3.55 -2.49 12.63
C LEU A 80 4.78 -3.18 13.23
N SER A 81 4.58 -3.99 14.27
CA SER A 81 5.66 -4.78 14.89
C SER A 81 6.23 -5.81 13.92
N LEU A 82 5.35 -6.50 13.17
CA LEU A 82 5.75 -7.42 12.10
C LEU A 82 6.54 -6.70 10.99
N VAL A 83 6.06 -5.54 10.54
CA VAL A 83 6.73 -4.71 9.53
C VAL A 83 8.10 -4.27 10.02
N ARG A 84 8.20 -3.78 11.26
CA ARG A 84 9.49 -3.39 11.85
C ARG A 84 10.48 -4.57 11.95
N ALA A 85 9.99 -5.78 12.23
CA ALA A 85 10.85 -6.95 12.37
C ALA A 85 11.34 -7.52 11.04
N LYS A 86 10.50 -7.55 9.99
CA LYS A 86 10.86 -8.21 8.71
C LYS A 86 11.17 -7.26 7.55
N CYS A 87 10.76 -6.00 7.61
CA CYS A 87 10.99 -5.04 6.52
C CYS A 87 12.32 -4.31 6.72
N THR A 88 13.39 -4.85 6.12
CA THR A 88 14.74 -4.28 6.20
C THR A 88 15.06 -3.33 5.04
N ARG A 89 14.25 -3.33 3.99
CA ARG A 89 14.47 -2.51 2.79
C ARG A 89 13.97 -1.08 3.00
N GLN A 90 14.78 -0.11 2.57
CA GLN A 90 14.39 1.29 2.48
C GLN A 90 14.20 1.72 1.03
N ILE A 91 13.41 2.78 0.82
CA ILE A 91 13.12 3.38 -0.48
C ILE A 91 13.39 4.89 -0.45
N GLY A 92 13.84 5.44 -1.57
CA GLY A 92 14.20 6.86 -1.72
C GLY A 92 15.70 7.10 -1.81
N CYS A 93 16.11 8.35 -1.96
CA CYS A 93 17.52 8.75 -1.97
C CYS A 93 18.13 8.69 -0.56
N SER A 94 19.45 8.84 -0.43
CA SER A 94 20.18 8.74 0.84
C SER A 94 19.61 9.67 1.92
N GLU A 95 19.23 10.90 1.56
CA GLU A 95 18.66 11.89 2.47
C GLU A 95 17.25 11.53 2.97
N HIS A 96 16.40 11.02 2.08
CA HIS A 96 14.97 10.84 2.36
C HIS A 96 14.59 9.40 2.69
N SER A 97 15.50 8.44 2.51
CA SER A 97 15.25 7.00 2.58
C SER A 97 14.48 6.58 3.84
N ALA A 98 14.99 6.95 5.01
CA ALA A 98 14.39 6.57 6.29
C ALA A 98 12.98 7.17 6.48
N ARG A 99 12.83 8.48 6.21
CA ARG A 99 11.56 9.18 6.37
C ARG A 99 10.52 8.68 5.37
N LEU A 100 10.88 8.59 4.09
CA LEU A 100 9.98 8.17 3.03
C LEU A 100 9.50 6.73 3.23
N THR A 101 10.40 5.84 3.65
CA THR A 101 10.05 4.45 3.99
C THR A 101 8.99 4.42 5.09
N LYS A 102 9.19 5.18 6.18
CA LYS A 102 8.22 5.28 7.28
C LYS A 102 6.87 5.82 6.80
N ASP A 103 6.88 6.90 6.03
CA ASP A 103 5.65 7.55 5.54
C ASP A 103 4.86 6.62 4.63
N VAL A 104 5.53 5.88 3.74
CA VAL A 104 4.88 4.89 2.86
C VAL A 104 4.32 3.72 3.67
N ILE A 105 5.07 3.19 4.64
CA ILE A 105 4.60 2.10 5.52
C ILE A 105 3.34 2.56 6.27
N SER A 106 3.41 3.68 6.98
CA SER A 106 2.28 4.20 7.75
C SER A 106 1.05 4.43 6.87
N PHE A 107 1.24 5.06 5.70
CA PHE A 107 0.14 5.29 4.78
C PHE A 107 -0.48 3.98 4.28
N TYR A 108 0.36 3.03 3.84
CA TYR A 108 -0.12 1.76 3.29
C TYR A 108 -0.87 0.94 4.34
N ILE A 109 -0.28 0.73 5.52
CA ILE A 109 -0.90 -0.09 6.58
C ILE A 109 -2.22 0.52 7.05
N THR A 110 -2.26 1.83 7.28
CA THR A 110 -3.48 2.53 7.70
C THR A 110 -4.58 2.39 6.64
N THR A 111 -4.23 2.62 5.37
CA THR A 111 -5.18 2.52 4.26
C THR A 111 -5.68 1.09 4.08
N ARG A 112 -4.79 0.09 4.14
CA ARG A 112 -5.14 -1.32 3.97
C ARG A 112 -6.02 -1.83 5.11
N LEU A 113 -5.69 -1.47 6.34
CA LEU A 113 -6.49 -1.84 7.51
C LEU A 113 -7.88 -1.20 7.47
N HIS A 114 -7.98 0.08 7.07
CA HIS A 114 -9.28 0.74 6.88
C HIS A 114 -10.15 -0.02 5.88
N PHE A 115 -9.62 -0.34 4.70
CA PHE A 115 -10.39 -1.08 3.69
C PHE A 115 -10.73 -2.50 4.14
N PHE A 116 -9.84 -3.17 4.87
CA PHE A 116 -10.09 -4.50 5.41
C PHE A 116 -11.22 -4.49 6.45
N ALA A 117 -11.15 -3.59 7.43
CA ALA A 117 -12.19 -3.39 8.43
C ALA A 117 -13.54 -3.01 7.80
N LYS A 118 -13.51 -2.14 6.78
CA LYS A 118 -14.70 -1.77 6.00
C LYS A 118 -15.32 -2.99 5.33
N SER A 119 -14.54 -3.86 4.69
CA SER A 119 -15.02 -5.09 4.05
C SER A 119 -15.72 -6.02 5.04
N ILE A 120 -15.06 -6.30 6.18
CA ILE A 120 -15.62 -7.15 7.25
C ILE A 120 -16.94 -6.57 7.77
N ASN A 121 -17.00 -5.25 7.97
CA ASN A 121 -18.19 -4.60 8.49
C ASN A 121 -19.33 -4.60 7.47
N SER A 122 -19.05 -4.39 6.19
CA SER A 122 -20.05 -4.52 5.12
C SER A 122 -20.65 -5.92 5.05
N GLU A 123 -19.82 -6.97 5.09
CA GLU A 123 -20.29 -8.36 5.10
C GLU A 123 -21.19 -8.68 6.31
N LYS A 124 -20.85 -8.15 7.48
CA LYS A 124 -21.68 -8.30 8.69
C LYS A 124 -23.03 -7.60 8.55
N LEU A 125 -23.08 -6.43 7.91
CA LEU A 125 -24.32 -5.70 7.67
C LEU A 125 -25.23 -6.43 6.69
N ASP A 126 -24.67 -6.98 5.61
CA ASP A 126 -25.44 -7.72 4.60
C ASP A 126 -26.02 -9.02 5.18
N LYS A 127 -25.23 -9.74 6.02
CA LYS A 127 -25.74 -10.89 6.78
C LYS A 127 -26.91 -10.52 7.68
N ARG A 128 -26.84 -9.39 8.40
CA ARG A 128 -27.93 -8.93 9.29
C ARG A 128 -29.21 -8.61 8.50
N LYS A 129 -29.10 -7.95 7.34
CA LYS A 129 -30.26 -7.65 6.48
C LYS A 129 -30.94 -8.90 5.93
N SER A 130 -30.16 -9.95 5.62
CA SER A 130 -30.71 -11.21 5.12
C SER A 130 -31.50 -12.00 6.18
N VAL A 131 -31.19 -11.81 7.47
CA VAL A 131 -31.92 -12.46 8.58
C VAL A 131 -33.22 -11.73 8.90
N THR A 132 -33.30 -10.42 8.68
CA THR A 132 -34.51 -9.62 8.95
C THR A 132 -35.59 -9.73 7.86
N HIS A 133 -35.26 -10.29 6.68
CA HIS A 133 -36.20 -10.49 5.57
C HIS A 133 -36.73 -11.94 5.43
N ARG A 134 -36.65 -12.74 6.50
CA ARG A 134 -37.20 -14.10 6.57
C ARG A 134 -38.20 -14.19 7.71
#